data_AF-B4J5J8-F1
#
_entry.id   AF-B4J5J8-F1
#
_cell.length_a   1.000
_cell.length_b   1.000
_cell.length_c   1.000
_cell.angle_alpha   90.00
_cell.angle_beta   90.00
_cell.angle_gamma   90.00
#
_symmetry.space_group_name_H-M   'P 1'
#
loop_
_entity.id
_entity.type
_entity.pdbx_description
1 polymer ?
#
loop_
_entity_poly.entity_id
_entity_poly.type
_entity_poly.pdbx_seq_one_letter_code
_entity_poly.pdbx_strand_id
1 'polypeptide(L)'
;MRSYLCCASLLTAVMLCLAYEVPEARVSVFHPKGFEISIPHEEGITLFAFHGKVNEEFDGLEAGTLARDIPTAKNGRWTFMDRSTVLKMGDTLYYWTYVIHNGLGYRFDDGVHVVTEFTNKT
;
A
#
# COMPACT_ATOMS: atom_id res chain seq x y z
N MET A 1 42.04 -41.81 -20.19
CA MET A 1 41.62 -41.81 -18.78
C MET A 1 41.12 -40.41 -18.45
N ARG A 2 39.87 -40.31 -17.98
CA ARG A 2 39.12 -39.08 -17.73
C ARG A 2 39.75 -38.28 -16.58
N SER A 3 39.75 -36.96 -16.67
CA SER A 3 39.44 -36.13 -15.49
C SER A 3 38.96 -34.75 -15.94
N TYR A 4 37.67 -34.69 -16.29
CA TYR A 4 36.91 -33.44 -16.35
C TYR A 4 36.61 -33.05 -14.90
N LEU A 5 37.47 -32.29 -14.24
CA LEU A 5 37.17 -31.85 -12.88
C LEU A 5 37.97 -30.62 -12.46
N CYS A 6 37.84 -29.50 -13.17
CA CYS A 6 38.24 -28.20 -12.61
C CYS A 6 37.67 -26.96 -13.33
N CYS A 7 36.42 -27.00 -13.80
CA CYS A 7 35.76 -25.78 -14.33
C CYS A 7 34.32 -25.56 -13.81
N ALA A 8 33.85 -26.35 -12.85
CA ALA A 8 32.46 -26.33 -12.40
C ALA A 8 32.25 -25.76 -11.00
N SER A 9 33.04 -24.76 -10.59
CA SER A 9 32.84 -24.07 -9.31
C SER A 9 32.89 -22.56 -9.46
N LEU A 10 32.23 -22.03 -10.50
CA LEU A 10 31.97 -20.59 -10.65
C LEU A 10 30.53 -20.35 -11.13
N LEU A 11 29.57 -20.92 -10.42
CA LEU A 11 28.15 -20.58 -10.54
C LEU A 11 27.53 -20.61 -9.14
N THR A 12 27.99 -19.74 -8.25
CA THR A 12 27.16 -19.33 -7.12
C THR A 12 25.94 -18.64 -7.71
N ALA A 13 24.82 -19.37 -7.77
CA ALA A 13 23.53 -18.84 -8.13
C ALA A 13 23.23 -17.65 -7.21
N VAL A 14 23.26 -16.44 -7.78
CA VAL A 14 22.71 -15.26 -7.11
C VAL A 14 21.20 -15.50 -7.07
N MET A 15 20.69 -16.01 -5.95
CA MET A 15 19.26 -15.96 -5.68
C MET A 15 18.89 -14.48 -5.58
N LEU A 16 18.26 -13.93 -6.62
CA LEU A 16 17.53 -12.67 -6.49
C LEU A 16 16.37 -12.93 -5.52
N CYS A 17 16.54 -12.50 -4.26
CA CYS A 17 15.41 -12.30 -3.38
C CYS A 17 14.72 -11.02 -3.87
N LEU A 18 13.56 -11.16 -4.51
CA LEU A 18 12.73 -10.00 -4.82
C LEU A 18 12.17 -9.47 -3.49
N ALA A 19 12.43 -8.19 -3.21
CA ALA A 19 11.82 -7.52 -2.07
C ALA A 19 10.29 -7.51 -2.23
N TYR A 20 9.58 -7.57 -1.12
CA TYR A 20 8.12 -7.43 -1.14
C TYR A 20 7.71 -6.07 -1.70
N GLU A 21 6.69 -6.06 -2.56
CA GLU A 21 6.13 -4.84 -3.13
C GLU A 21 4.74 -4.62 -2.54
N VAL A 22 4.50 -3.41 -2.02
CA VAL A 22 3.20 -3.08 -1.43
C VAL A 22 2.17 -2.91 -2.55
N PRO A 23 1.00 -3.58 -2.50
CA PRO A 23 -0.04 -3.41 -3.49
C PRO A 23 -0.54 -1.96 -3.53
N GLU A 24 -0.80 -1.44 -4.73
CA GLU A 24 -1.53 -0.18 -4.88
C GLU A 24 -2.89 -0.28 -4.19
N ALA A 25 -3.25 0.78 -3.45
CA ALA A 25 -4.45 0.76 -2.64
C ALA A 25 -5.70 1.04 -3.47
N ARG A 26 -6.76 0.27 -3.23
CA ARG A 26 -8.09 0.58 -3.75
C ARG A 26 -8.66 1.76 -2.97
N VAL A 27 -9.06 2.81 -3.69
CA VAL A 27 -9.79 3.96 -3.14
C VAL A 27 -11.27 3.83 -3.48
N SER A 28 -12.16 3.98 -2.48
CA SER A 28 -13.61 4.04 -2.69
C SER A 28 -14.17 5.26 -1.99
N VAL A 29 -14.67 6.23 -2.75
CA VAL A 29 -15.19 7.49 -2.20
C VAL A 29 -16.71 7.42 -2.07
N PHE A 30 -17.27 7.80 -0.93
CA PHE A 30 -18.71 7.66 -0.67
C PHE A 30 -19.43 9.00 -0.65
N HIS A 31 -20.69 9.00 -1.08
CA HIS A 31 -21.60 10.12 -0.92
C HIS A 31 -22.50 9.94 0.32
N PRO A 32 -22.80 11.00 1.11
CA PRO A 32 -22.32 12.38 0.98
C PRO A 32 -20.93 12.62 1.59
N LYS A 33 -20.36 11.63 2.28
CA LYS A 33 -19.07 11.74 2.96
C LYS A 33 -18.45 10.38 3.25
N GLY A 34 -17.15 10.45 3.50
CA GLY A 34 -16.30 9.34 3.85
C GLY A 34 -15.67 8.70 2.63
N PHE A 35 -14.59 7.97 2.86
CA PHE A 35 -13.92 7.16 1.86
C PHE A 35 -13.20 6.00 2.53
N GLU A 36 -12.88 4.99 1.73
CA GLU A 36 -12.13 3.81 2.12
C GLU A 36 -10.85 3.72 1.30
N ILE A 37 -9.77 3.34 1.98
CA ILE A 37 -8.51 2.92 1.35
C ILE A 37 -8.23 1.50 1.81
N SER A 38 -8.00 0.58 0.87
CA SER A 38 -7.69 -0.79 1.23
C SER A 38 -6.73 -1.51 0.30
N ILE A 39 -5.92 -2.39 0.88
CA ILE A 39 -5.10 -3.37 0.16
C ILE A 39 -5.61 -4.80 0.45
N PRO A 40 -5.40 -5.76 -0.46
CA PRO A 40 -5.69 -7.17 -0.16
C PRO A 40 -4.84 -7.66 1.02
N HIS A 41 -5.37 -8.60 1.79
CA HIS A 41 -4.58 -9.35 2.75
C HIS A 41 -3.68 -10.36 2.02
N GLU A 42 -2.47 -10.54 2.54
CA GLU A 42 -1.51 -11.54 2.14
C GLU A 42 -0.86 -12.11 3.40
N GLU A 43 -0.50 -13.39 3.37
CA GLU A 43 0.23 -14.03 4.47
C GLU A 43 1.53 -13.28 4.74
N GLY A 44 1.88 -13.10 6.01
CA GLY A 44 3.07 -12.34 6.41
C GLY A 44 2.82 -10.86 6.68
N ILE A 45 1.71 -10.27 6.19
CA ILE A 45 1.36 -8.91 6.58
C ILE A 45 0.86 -8.89 8.03
N THR A 46 1.45 -8.03 8.86
CA THR A 46 1.08 -7.85 10.28
C THR A 46 0.61 -6.45 10.62
N LEU A 47 0.83 -5.48 9.74
CA LEU A 47 0.36 -4.10 9.90
C LEU A 47 0.21 -3.44 8.53
N PHE A 48 -0.82 -2.61 8.40
CA PHE A 48 -0.99 -1.66 7.29
C PHE A 48 -1.16 -0.25 7.87
N ALA A 49 -0.48 0.75 7.32
CA ALA A 49 -0.69 2.15 7.67
C ALA A 49 -1.02 2.95 6.42
N PHE A 50 -1.92 3.91 6.58
CA PHE A 50 -2.30 4.85 5.54
C PHE A 50 -1.97 6.27 5.99
N HIS A 51 -1.36 7.04 5.09
CA HIS A 51 -1.02 8.44 5.25
C HIS A 51 -1.51 9.20 4.02
N GLY A 52 -2.36 10.21 4.22
CA GLY A 52 -2.99 10.94 3.12
C GLY A 52 -3.19 12.42 3.38
N LYS A 53 -3.31 13.16 2.29
CA LYS A 53 -3.68 14.58 2.22
C LYS A 53 -4.65 14.79 1.06
N VAL A 54 -5.57 15.75 1.21
CA VAL A 54 -6.54 16.11 0.15
C VAL A 54 -6.11 17.44 -0.46
N ASN A 55 -5.94 17.47 -1.77
CA ASN A 55 -5.54 18.64 -2.58
C ASN A 55 -4.19 19.26 -2.18
N GLU A 56 -3.32 18.48 -1.54
CA GLU A 56 -1.99 18.91 -1.10
C GLU A 56 -1.01 17.74 -1.26
N GLU A 57 0.08 17.97 -2.00
CA GLU A 57 1.17 17.00 -2.18
C GLU A 57 1.96 16.82 -0.88
N PHE A 58 2.71 15.71 -0.80
CA PHE A 58 3.60 15.42 0.31
C PHE A 58 4.99 16.02 0.09
N ASP A 59 5.62 16.49 1.16
CA ASP A 59 7.07 16.70 1.22
C ASP A 59 7.72 15.52 1.97
N GLY A 60 8.13 14.50 1.21
CA GLY A 60 8.69 13.27 1.76
C GLY A 60 7.68 12.41 2.52
N LEU A 61 8.11 11.78 3.61
CA LEU A 61 7.33 10.82 4.40
C LEU A 61 6.71 11.45 5.65
N GLU A 62 6.14 12.64 5.51
CA GLU A 62 5.35 13.25 6.57
C GLU A 62 4.07 12.43 6.84
N ALA A 63 3.49 12.60 8.03
CA ALA A 63 2.32 11.81 8.43
C ALA A 63 1.06 12.10 7.59
N GLY A 64 0.94 13.29 7.02
CA GLY A 64 -0.29 13.75 6.37
C GLY A 64 -1.37 14.19 7.36
N THR A 65 -2.50 14.67 6.85
CA THR A 65 -3.66 15.07 7.67
C THR A 65 -4.55 13.88 8.03
N LEU A 66 -4.42 12.79 7.29
CA LEU A 66 -5.14 11.53 7.46
C LEU A 66 -4.12 10.42 7.69
N ALA A 67 -3.88 10.06 8.95
CA ALA A 67 -2.85 9.10 9.32
C ALA A 67 -3.39 8.07 10.31
N ARG A 68 -3.26 6.77 10.02
CA ARG A 68 -3.64 5.72 10.97
C ARG A 68 -3.01 4.37 10.63
N ASP A 69 -2.66 3.65 11.69
CA ASP A 69 -2.29 2.23 11.66
C ASP A 69 -3.53 1.32 11.77
N ILE A 70 -3.55 0.27 10.95
CA ILE A 70 -4.57 -0.75 10.87
C ILE A 70 -3.88 -2.06 11.28
N PRO A 71 -4.05 -2.52 12.54
CA PRO A 71 -3.32 -3.67 13.06
C PRO A 71 -3.94 -5.02 12.69
N THR A 72 -5.12 -5.03 12.06
CA THR A 72 -5.82 -6.27 11.69
C THR A 72 -6.54 -6.14 10.36
N ALA A 73 -6.41 -7.16 9.52
CA ALA A 73 -7.25 -7.33 8.35
C ALA A 73 -8.66 -7.82 8.74
N LYS A 74 -9.66 -7.46 7.93
CA LYS A 74 -11.04 -7.95 8.03
C LYS A 74 -11.52 -8.32 6.64
N ASN A 75 -12.22 -9.45 6.52
CA ASN A 75 -12.78 -9.92 5.24
C ASN A 75 -11.75 -9.93 4.09
N GLY A 76 -10.52 -10.37 4.38
CA GLY A 76 -9.45 -10.49 3.40
C GLY A 76 -8.82 -9.16 2.96
N ARG A 77 -9.03 -8.06 3.70
CA ARG A 77 -8.46 -6.75 3.37
C ARG A 77 -7.97 -5.98 4.60
N TRP A 78 -6.96 -5.15 4.40
CA TRP A 78 -6.55 -4.12 5.36
C TRP A 78 -7.20 -2.82 4.95
N THR A 79 -7.97 -2.21 5.86
CA THR A 79 -8.88 -1.12 5.48
C THR A 79 -8.75 0.07 6.41
N PHE A 80 -8.34 1.20 5.84
CA PHE A 80 -8.55 2.52 6.41
C PHE A 80 -9.95 3.02 5.99
N MET A 81 -10.75 3.44 6.97
CA MET A 81 -12.05 4.08 6.76
C MET A 81 -12.09 5.45 7.43
N ASP A 82 -12.38 6.50 6.66
CA ASP A 82 -12.78 7.82 7.15
C ASP A 82 -14.27 8.01 6.88
N ARG A 83 -15.04 8.41 7.91
CA ARG A 83 -16.50 8.57 7.83
C ARG A 83 -16.94 10.03 7.79
N SER A 84 -16.00 10.95 7.90
CA SER A 84 -16.22 12.38 8.13
C SER A 84 -15.84 13.23 6.93
N THR A 85 -14.74 12.94 6.25
CA THR A 85 -14.24 13.77 5.16
C THR A 85 -15.23 13.84 4.01
N VAL A 86 -15.54 15.04 3.55
CA VAL A 86 -16.40 15.29 2.39
C VAL A 86 -15.50 15.53 1.19
N LEU A 87 -15.40 14.55 0.30
CA LEU A 87 -14.68 14.69 -0.97
C LEU A 87 -15.65 15.10 -2.08
N LYS A 88 -15.18 15.98 -2.97
CA LYS A 88 -15.90 16.49 -4.14
C LYS A 88 -15.30 15.90 -5.41
N MET A 89 -16.09 15.92 -6.48
CA MET A 89 -15.57 15.62 -7.81
C MET A 89 -14.41 16.56 -8.16
N GLY A 90 -13.30 15.99 -8.61
CA GLY A 90 -12.06 16.70 -8.92
C GLY A 90 -11.11 16.92 -7.74
N ASP A 91 -11.52 16.64 -6.49
CA ASP A 91 -10.57 16.60 -5.38
C ASP A 91 -9.53 15.49 -5.64
N THR A 92 -8.29 15.72 -5.22
CA THR A 92 -7.19 14.77 -5.38
C THR A 92 -6.71 14.31 -4.00
N LEU A 93 -6.71 13.01 -3.79
CA LEU A 93 -6.10 12.39 -2.62
C LEU A 93 -4.66 12.01 -2.97
N TYR A 94 -3.70 12.66 -2.31
CA TYR A 94 -2.29 12.27 -2.31
C TYR A 94 -2.06 11.35 -1.12
N TYR A 95 -1.30 10.28 -1.30
CA TYR A 95 -1.07 9.32 -0.22
C TYR A 95 0.20 8.49 -0.40
N TRP A 96 0.65 7.93 0.71
CA TRP A 96 1.56 6.80 0.74
C TRP A 96 1.03 5.76 1.74
N THR A 97 1.42 4.51 1.54
CA THR A 97 1.04 3.43 2.45
C THR A 97 2.25 2.67 2.94
N TYR A 98 2.12 2.05 4.10
CA TYR A 98 3.18 1.24 4.69
C TYR A 98 2.63 -0.09 5.16
N VAL A 99 3.43 -1.13 4.99
CA VAL A 99 3.11 -2.51 5.35
C VAL A 99 4.27 -3.10 6.13
N ILE A 100 3.97 -3.77 7.23
CA ILE A 100 4.92 -4.71 7.84
C ILE A 100 4.63 -6.09 7.27
N HIS A 101 5.54 -6.60 6.45
CA HIS A 101 5.48 -7.94 5.86
C HIS A 101 6.67 -8.77 6.34
N ASN A 102 6.40 -9.91 6.99
CA ASN A 102 7.40 -10.78 7.61
C ASN A 102 8.39 -10.04 8.52
N GLY A 103 7.89 -9.05 9.27
CA GLY A 103 8.67 -8.24 10.21
C GLY A 103 9.47 -7.10 9.58
N LEU A 104 9.40 -6.92 8.26
CA LEU A 104 10.09 -5.84 7.54
C LEU A 104 9.10 -4.82 6.99
N GLY A 105 9.52 -3.55 6.97
CA GLY A 105 8.74 -2.43 6.49
C GLY A 105 8.87 -2.21 4.99
N TYR A 106 7.74 -2.08 4.30
CA TYR A 106 7.65 -1.76 2.88
C TYR A 106 6.62 -0.66 2.67
N ARG A 107 6.75 0.08 1.57
CA ARG A 107 5.86 1.21 1.28
C ARG A 107 5.44 1.26 -0.17
N PHE A 108 4.28 1.85 -0.40
CA PHE A 108 3.84 2.36 -1.69
C PHE A 108 3.88 3.88 -1.61
N ASP A 109 4.75 4.51 -2.39
CA ASP A 109 4.95 5.96 -2.41
C ASP A 109 4.17 6.59 -3.57
N ASP A 110 4.06 7.93 -3.56
CA ASP A 110 3.56 8.74 -4.68
C ASP A 110 2.15 8.37 -5.18
N GLY A 111 1.30 7.86 -4.29
CA GLY A 111 -0.08 7.53 -4.59
C GLY A 111 -0.92 8.77 -4.85
N VAL A 112 -1.64 8.77 -5.97
CA VAL A 112 -2.53 9.86 -6.39
C VAL A 112 -3.86 9.30 -6.84
N HIS A 113 -4.96 9.82 -6.28
CA HIS A 113 -6.31 9.45 -6.69
C HIS A 113 -7.19 10.69 -6.87
N VAL A 114 -7.61 10.97 -8.11
CA VAL A 114 -8.59 12.03 -8.41
C VAL A 114 -10.00 11.47 -8.28
N VAL A 115 -10.86 12.15 -7.52
CA VAL A 115 -12.25 11.75 -7.33
C VAL A 115 -13.04 12.01 -8.61
N THR A 116 -13.34 10.95 -9.35
CA THR A 116 -14.14 10.99 -10.58
C THR A 116 -15.51 10.35 -10.42
N GLU A 117 -15.73 9.59 -9.34
CA GLU A 117 -16.99 8.92 -9.06
C GLU A 117 -17.23 8.73 -7.55
N PHE A 118 -18.50 8.47 -7.19
CA PHE A 118 -18.89 8.05 -5.85
C PHE A 118 -19.35 6.59 -5.88
N THR A 119 -18.80 5.79 -4.99
CA THR A 119 -19.25 4.43 -4.71
C THR A 119 -20.54 4.46 -3.89
N ASN A 120 -21.56 3.73 -4.32
CA ASN A 120 -22.76 3.50 -3.52
C ASN A 120 -22.44 2.58 -2.34
N LYS A 121 -22.89 2.94 -1.13
CA LYS A 121 -22.88 2.02 0.01
C LYS A 121 -24.01 1.00 -0.22
N THR A 122 -23.64 -0.24 -0.50
CA THR A 122 -24.56 -1.38 -0.44
C THR A 122 -24.94 -1.70 1.01
#